data_AF-A0A1M5E390-F1
#
_entry.id   AF-A0A1M5E390-F1
#
_cell.length_a   1.000
_cell.length_b   1.000
_cell.length_c   1.000
_cell.angle_alpha   90.00
_cell.angle_beta   90.00
_cell.angle_gamma   90.00
#
_symmetry.space_group_name_H-M   'P 1'
#
loop_
_entity.id
_entity.type
_entity.pdbx_description
1 polymer ?
#
loop_
_entity_poly.entity_id
_entity_poly.type
_entity_poly.pdbx_seq_one_letter_code
_entity_poly.pdbx_strand_id
1 'polypeptide(L)'
;MKKIILFAFFTLFISCQEDKPFFDFDEAYLYQISSKESNKFFGDDKSTTQTEKEEFNKIAFMYSYPTALDDKWYFEKIETYYPKKQKIDKSKLKELSNIFTERKEEMTEAMACDPIFRNVFIFKKEGKVVGISKICFDCLEHHTIGSKRNTKHFGSNNEFKKLEILVGWSDSH
;
A
#
# COMPACT_ATOMS: atom_id res chain seq x y z
N MET A 1 7.51 -10.00 66.94
CA MET A 1 6.83 -9.19 65.90
C MET A 1 7.59 -9.35 64.58
N LYS A 2 7.16 -10.28 63.72
CA LYS A 2 7.79 -10.53 62.40
C LYS A 2 7.04 -9.71 61.36
N LYS A 3 7.71 -8.73 60.74
CA LYS A 3 7.20 -8.03 59.56
C LYS A 3 7.56 -8.86 58.32
N ILE A 4 6.57 -9.48 57.69
CA ILE A 4 6.71 -10.11 56.38
C ILE A 4 6.55 -9.01 55.35
N ILE A 5 7.65 -8.65 54.68
CA ILE A 5 7.62 -7.75 53.52
C ILE A 5 7.37 -8.64 52.31
N LEU A 6 6.13 -8.61 51.82
CA LEU A 6 5.73 -9.31 50.60
C LEU A 6 6.16 -8.45 49.40
N PHE A 7 7.30 -8.80 48.79
CA PHE A 7 7.74 -8.19 47.54
C PHE A 7 6.89 -8.74 46.40
N ALA A 8 5.88 -7.97 45.96
CA ALA A 8 5.12 -8.27 44.76
C ALA A 8 5.99 -7.97 43.53
N PHE A 9 6.55 -9.02 42.93
CA PHE A 9 7.18 -8.95 41.61
C PHE A 9 6.09 -8.70 40.57
N PHE A 10 5.84 -7.43 40.24
CA PHE A 10 5.00 -7.06 39.11
C PHE A 10 5.82 -7.25 37.84
N THR A 11 5.91 -8.48 37.34
CA THR A 11 6.45 -8.74 36.00
C THR A 11 5.50 -8.12 34.99
N LEU A 12 5.83 -6.91 34.52
CA LEU A 12 5.25 -6.34 33.31
C LEU A 12 5.48 -7.35 32.18
N PHE A 13 4.46 -8.12 31.85
CA PHE A 13 4.36 -8.75 30.54
C PHE A 13 4.21 -7.62 29.53
N ILE A 14 5.34 -7.06 29.10
CA ILE A 14 5.40 -6.34 27.84
C ILE A 14 5.07 -7.40 26.80
N SER A 15 3.81 -7.45 26.38
CA SER A 15 3.40 -8.22 25.21
C SER A 15 4.15 -7.58 24.04
N CYS A 16 5.29 -8.15 23.69
CA CYS A 16 6.00 -7.82 22.48
C CYS A 16 5.12 -8.35 21.35
N GLN A 17 4.24 -7.50 20.83
CA GLN A 17 3.45 -7.83 19.65
C GLN A 17 4.47 -8.00 18.52
N GLU A 18 4.71 -9.25 18.11
CA GLU A 18 5.56 -9.52 16.96
C GLU A 18 4.97 -8.83 15.74
N ASP A 19 5.75 -7.93 15.14
CA ASP A 19 5.41 -7.36 13.85
C ASP A 19 5.25 -8.50 12.84
N LYS A 20 4.12 -8.51 12.15
CA LYS A 20 3.80 -9.48 11.10
C LYS A 20 3.71 -8.76 9.76
N PRO A 21 4.85 -8.50 9.09
CA PRO A 21 4.85 -7.88 7.77
C PRO A 21 3.96 -8.63 6.79
N PHE A 22 3.34 -7.88 5.88
CA PHE A 22 2.53 -8.42 4.80
C PHE A 22 3.35 -9.31 3.87
N PHE A 23 4.61 -8.95 3.65
CA PHE A 23 5.51 -9.55 2.68
C PHE A 23 6.92 -9.71 3.26
N ASP A 24 7.63 -10.74 2.84
CA ASP A 24 9.09 -10.81 2.91
C ASP A 24 9.65 -10.34 1.57
N PHE A 25 10.33 -9.19 1.55
CA PHE A 25 10.84 -8.56 0.34
C PHE A 25 12.23 -7.97 0.56
N ASP A 26 13.04 -7.94 -0.51
CA ASP A 26 14.36 -7.30 -0.55
C ASP A 26 14.40 -6.11 -1.52
N GLU A 27 13.33 -5.94 -2.31
CA GLU A 27 13.16 -4.83 -3.24
C GLU A 27 11.70 -4.37 -3.30
N ALA A 28 11.49 -3.08 -3.52
CA ALA A 28 10.17 -2.52 -3.77
C ALA A 28 10.24 -1.44 -4.87
N TYR A 29 9.19 -1.36 -5.67
CA TYR A 29 9.00 -0.36 -6.71
C TYR A 29 7.68 0.36 -6.49
N LEU A 30 7.68 1.66 -6.73
CA LEU A 30 6.50 2.50 -6.71
C LEU A 30 6.24 3.03 -8.13
N TYR A 31 5.04 2.77 -8.63
CA TYR A 31 4.50 3.34 -9.85
C TYR A 31 3.50 4.42 -9.48
N GLN A 32 3.63 5.61 -10.07
CA GLN A 32 2.77 6.75 -9.79
C GLN A 32 2.26 7.40 -11.08
N ILE A 33 1.04 7.90 -10.98
CA ILE A 33 0.41 8.79 -11.96
C ILE A 33 -0.21 9.97 -11.19
N SER A 34 0.01 11.20 -11.63
CA SER A 34 -0.59 12.36 -10.94
C SER A 34 -2.10 12.42 -11.15
N SER A 35 -2.80 13.18 -10.29
CA SER A 35 -4.23 13.44 -10.47
C SER A 35 -4.53 14.04 -11.85
N LYS A 36 -3.73 15.02 -12.28
CA LYS A 36 -3.85 15.65 -13.61
C LYS A 36 -3.73 14.63 -14.74
N GLU A 37 -2.73 13.76 -14.68
CA GLU A 37 -2.51 12.74 -15.71
C GLU A 37 -3.58 11.66 -15.69
N SER A 38 -4.08 11.26 -14.52
CA SER A 38 -5.13 10.25 -14.41
C SER A 38 -6.50 10.74 -14.89
N ASN A 39 -6.79 12.05 -14.73
CA ASN A 39 -8.09 12.62 -15.11
C ASN A 39 -8.41 12.52 -16.61
N LYS A 40 -7.40 12.40 -17.48
CA LYS A 40 -7.62 12.22 -18.93
C LYS A 40 -8.37 10.91 -19.26
N PHE A 41 -8.26 9.90 -18.38
CA PHE A 41 -8.91 8.60 -18.57
C PHE A 41 -10.37 8.56 -18.07
N PHE A 42 -10.79 9.54 -17.26
CA PHE A 42 -12.12 9.61 -16.68
C PHE A 42 -13.00 10.72 -17.26
N GLY A 43 -12.40 11.69 -17.96
CA GLY A 43 -13.11 12.81 -18.59
C GLY A 43 -13.35 12.64 -20.10
N ASP A 44 -13.83 13.72 -20.72
CA ASP A 44 -14.09 13.81 -22.17
C ASP A 44 -12.84 14.20 -22.97
N ASP A 45 -11.65 13.84 -22.48
CA ASP A 45 -10.42 14.10 -23.21
C ASP A 45 -10.44 13.36 -24.55
N LYS A 46 -10.49 14.13 -25.65
CA LYS A 46 -10.57 13.62 -27.02
C LYS A 46 -9.28 12.95 -27.48
N SER A 47 -8.17 13.14 -26.76
CA SER A 47 -6.89 12.50 -27.05
C SER A 47 -6.79 11.07 -26.52
N THR A 48 -7.69 10.66 -25.61
CA THR A 48 -7.70 9.32 -25.01
C THR A 48 -8.82 8.48 -25.63
N THR A 49 -8.45 7.35 -26.23
CA THR A 49 -9.40 6.42 -26.85
C THR A 49 -10.25 5.69 -25.80
N GLN A 50 -11.42 5.19 -26.21
CA GLN A 50 -12.28 4.40 -25.31
C GLN A 50 -11.56 3.17 -24.76
N THR A 51 -10.77 2.49 -25.59
CA THR A 51 -9.94 1.34 -25.17
C THR A 51 -8.97 1.73 -24.06
N GLU A 52 -8.24 2.85 -24.20
CA GLU A 52 -7.30 3.30 -23.17
C GLU A 52 -8.01 3.63 -21.85
N LYS A 53 -9.21 4.22 -21.90
CA LYS A 53 -10.03 4.47 -20.70
C LYS A 53 -10.40 3.16 -20.01
N GLU A 54 -10.84 2.15 -20.77
CA GLU A 54 -11.19 0.84 -20.23
C GLU A 54 -9.99 0.09 -19.64
N GLU A 55 -8.84 0.14 -20.31
CA GLU A 55 -7.61 -0.47 -19.82
C GLU A 55 -7.11 0.23 -18.54
N PHE A 56 -7.14 1.56 -18.49
CA PHE A 56 -6.76 2.32 -17.30
C PHE A 56 -7.70 2.05 -16.13
N ASN A 57 -9.02 2.06 -16.38
CA ASN A 57 -10.03 1.72 -15.37
C ASN A 57 -9.73 0.37 -14.71
N LYS A 58 -9.41 -0.66 -15.50
CA LYS A 58 -9.11 -2.00 -14.98
C LYS A 58 -7.91 -2.05 -14.04
N ILE A 59 -6.90 -1.20 -14.21
CA ILE A 59 -5.71 -1.20 -13.34
C ILE A 59 -5.81 -0.21 -12.18
N ALA A 60 -6.57 0.89 -12.34
CA ALA A 60 -6.62 1.99 -11.38
C ALA A 60 -7.82 1.95 -10.42
N PHE A 61 -8.94 1.31 -10.77
CA PHE A 61 -10.14 1.29 -9.92
C PHE A 61 -10.15 0.15 -8.88
N MET A 62 -11.01 0.32 -7.86
CA MET A 62 -11.28 -0.68 -6.83
C MET A 62 -11.82 -1.99 -7.41
N TYR A 63 -11.36 -3.10 -6.82
CA TYR A 63 -11.74 -4.49 -7.16
C TYR A 63 -11.40 -5.00 -8.56
N SER A 64 -10.79 -4.17 -9.40
CA SER A 64 -10.18 -4.63 -10.65
C SER A 64 -8.72 -5.02 -10.42
N TYR A 65 -8.10 -5.68 -11.41
CA TYR A 65 -6.71 -6.17 -11.47
C TYR A 65 -5.68 -5.60 -10.47
N PRO A 66 -4.66 -6.40 -10.08
CA PRO A 66 -4.34 -7.73 -10.58
C PRO A 66 -5.03 -8.86 -9.78
N THR A 67 -5.28 -9.99 -10.44
CA THR A 67 -5.79 -11.22 -9.79
C THR A 67 -4.67 -12.20 -9.44
N ALA A 68 -3.48 -12.04 -10.01
CA ALA A 68 -2.29 -12.85 -9.78
C ALA A 68 -1.01 -12.00 -9.76
N LEU A 69 0.04 -12.51 -9.10
CA LEU A 69 1.31 -11.79 -8.93
C LEU A 69 2.20 -11.80 -10.18
N ASP A 70 1.87 -12.61 -11.19
CA ASP A 70 2.59 -12.76 -12.46
C ASP A 70 1.75 -12.34 -13.68
N ASP A 71 0.69 -11.55 -13.45
CA ASP A 71 -0.19 -11.03 -14.49
C ASP A 71 0.56 -10.08 -15.44
N LYS A 72 1.00 -10.63 -16.57
CA LYS A 72 1.78 -9.90 -17.58
C LYS A 72 1.03 -8.70 -18.16
N TRP A 73 -0.28 -8.83 -18.37
CA TRP A 73 -1.09 -7.73 -18.92
C TRP A 73 -1.12 -6.57 -17.92
N TYR A 74 -1.33 -6.86 -16.63
CA TYR A 74 -1.28 -5.82 -15.60
C TYR A 74 0.07 -5.10 -15.57
N PHE A 75 1.18 -5.84 -15.59
CA PHE A 75 2.52 -5.24 -15.58
C PHE A 75 2.79 -4.38 -16.82
N GLU A 76 2.38 -4.84 -18.01
CA GLU A 76 2.48 -4.04 -19.24
C GLU A 76 1.69 -2.73 -19.12
N LYS A 77 0.46 -2.79 -18.59
CA LYS A 77 -0.40 -1.61 -18.47
C LYS A 77 0.05 -0.63 -17.40
N ILE A 78 0.57 -1.07 -16.26
CA ILE A 78 1.14 -0.13 -15.29
C ILE A 78 2.40 0.57 -15.83
N GLU A 79 3.26 -0.13 -16.59
CA GLU A 79 4.43 0.50 -17.24
C GLU A 79 3.99 1.51 -18.32
N THR A 80 2.86 1.26 -18.99
CA THR A 80 2.31 2.15 -20.02
C THR A 80 1.67 3.39 -19.41
N TYR A 81 0.88 3.24 -18.34
CA TYR A 81 0.01 4.31 -17.85
C TYR A 81 0.52 5.04 -16.60
N TYR A 82 1.47 4.48 -15.85
CA TYR A 82 2.06 5.12 -14.68
C TYR A 82 3.45 5.66 -15.05
N PRO A 83 3.55 6.93 -15.46
CA PRO A 83 4.78 7.46 -16.07
C PRO A 83 5.95 7.54 -15.09
N LYS A 84 5.68 7.58 -13.77
CA LYS A 84 6.71 7.64 -12.75
C LYS A 84 6.91 6.28 -12.11
N LYS A 85 8.05 5.66 -12.39
CA LYS A 85 8.51 4.43 -11.73
C LYS A 85 9.75 4.72 -10.90
N GLN A 86 9.70 4.38 -9.62
CA GLN A 86 10.79 4.60 -8.67
C GLN A 86 11.12 3.30 -7.93
N LYS A 87 12.40 2.94 -7.89
CA LYS A 87 12.88 1.91 -6.95
C LYS A 87 12.98 2.53 -5.55
N ILE A 88 12.39 1.88 -4.55
CA ILE A 88 12.51 2.34 -3.15
C ILE A 88 13.94 2.08 -2.67
N ASP A 89 14.52 3.09 -2.02
CA ASP A 89 15.87 3.00 -1.47
C ASP A 89 15.96 1.89 -0.42
N LYS A 90 17.07 1.14 -0.42
CA LYS A 90 17.32 0.04 0.53
C LYS A 90 17.20 0.48 1.99
N SER A 91 17.62 1.70 2.31
CA SER A 91 17.52 2.29 3.65
C SER A 91 16.07 2.46 4.14
N LYS A 92 15.11 2.57 3.21
CA LYS A 92 13.68 2.74 3.52
C LYS A 92 12.91 1.42 3.60
N LEU A 93 13.48 0.29 3.18
CA LEU A 93 12.74 -0.98 3.11
C LEU A 93 12.27 -1.48 4.48
N LYS A 94 13.06 -1.25 5.53
CA LYS A 94 12.66 -1.61 6.90
C LYS A 94 11.43 -0.82 7.34
N GLU A 95 11.45 0.49 7.12
CA GLU A 95 10.32 1.36 7.44
C GLU A 95 9.08 1.00 6.60
N LEU A 96 9.27 0.74 5.31
CA LEU A 96 8.22 0.28 4.42
C LEU A 96 7.59 -1.03 4.92
N SER A 97 8.40 -1.99 5.36
CA SER A 97 7.92 -3.26 5.94
C SER A 97 7.08 -3.03 7.19
N ASN A 98 7.51 -2.11 8.07
CA ASN A 98 6.78 -1.75 9.28
C ASN A 98 5.43 -1.06 8.98
N ILE A 99 5.34 -0.31 7.88
CA ILE A 99 4.08 0.27 7.39
C ILE A 99 3.17 -0.84 6.87
N PHE A 100 3.68 -1.73 6.01
CA PHE A 100 2.93 -2.86 5.48
C PHE A 100 2.97 -4.07 6.44
N THR A 101 2.39 -3.90 7.62
CA THR A 101 2.33 -4.92 8.68
C THR A 101 0.91 -5.12 9.18
N GLU A 102 0.57 -6.36 9.55
CA GLU A 102 -0.73 -6.73 10.10
C GLU A 102 -1.06 -5.93 11.37
N ARG A 103 -2.23 -5.28 11.35
CA ARG A 103 -2.81 -4.58 12.50
C ARG A 103 -4.04 -5.32 12.99
N LYS A 104 -4.31 -5.20 14.28
CA LYS A 104 -5.50 -5.79 14.92
C LYS A 104 -6.59 -4.75 15.13
N GLU A 105 -6.19 -3.50 15.21
CA GLU A 105 -7.03 -2.34 15.41
C GLU A 105 -7.85 -2.09 14.14
N GLU A 106 -9.16 -1.86 14.28
CA GLU A 106 -9.99 -1.53 13.13
C GLU A 106 -9.61 -0.16 12.56
N MET A 107 -9.66 -0.03 11.24
CA MET A 107 -9.49 1.27 10.59
C MET A 107 -10.76 2.10 10.84
N THR A 108 -10.59 3.25 11.49
CA THR A 108 -11.71 4.15 11.82
C THR A 108 -11.92 5.25 10.79
N GLU A 109 -11.03 5.36 9.80
CA GLU A 109 -10.99 6.45 8.84
C GLU A 109 -11.00 5.89 7.41
N ALA A 110 -12.21 5.72 6.85
CA ALA A 110 -12.42 5.48 5.42
C ALA A 110 -13.25 6.63 4.85
N MET A 111 -12.87 7.16 3.70
CA MET A 111 -13.66 8.20 3.03
C MET A 111 -14.64 7.59 2.03
N ALA A 112 -15.82 8.21 1.88
CA ALA A 112 -16.87 7.77 0.95
C ALA A 112 -16.56 8.20 -0.50
N CYS A 113 -15.37 7.88 -1.02
CA CYS A 113 -14.99 8.14 -2.41
C CYS A 113 -14.64 6.85 -3.15
N ASP A 114 -14.93 6.81 -4.45
CA ASP A 114 -14.47 5.75 -5.33
C ASP A 114 -12.95 5.91 -5.54
N PRO A 115 -12.12 4.97 -5.07
CA PRO A 115 -10.68 5.21 -5.05
C PRO A 115 -10.09 5.01 -6.45
N ILE A 116 -9.37 6.03 -6.90
CA ILE A 116 -8.45 5.93 -8.04
C ILE A 116 -7.06 5.68 -7.46
N PHE A 117 -6.56 4.47 -7.66
CA PHE A 117 -5.27 4.04 -7.13
C PHE A 117 -4.10 4.61 -7.93
N ARG A 118 -3.73 5.84 -7.63
CA ARG A 118 -2.64 6.54 -8.31
C ARG A 118 -1.24 6.07 -7.91
N ASN A 119 -1.15 5.23 -6.89
CA ASN A 119 0.11 4.73 -6.35
C ASN A 119 0.05 3.20 -6.29
N VAL A 120 0.95 2.52 -7.00
CA VAL A 120 1.04 1.06 -7.02
C VAL A 120 2.42 0.64 -6.53
N PHE A 121 2.45 -0.07 -5.42
CA PHE A 121 3.63 -0.68 -4.85
C PHE A 121 3.77 -2.12 -5.34
N ILE A 122 4.93 -2.47 -5.88
CA ILE A 122 5.31 -3.82 -6.28
C ILE A 122 6.46 -4.28 -5.40
N PHE A 123 6.21 -5.30 -4.57
CA PHE A 123 7.20 -5.90 -3.67
C PHE A 123 7.82 -7.12 -4.32
N LYS A 124 9.15 -7.23 -4.22
CA LYS A 124 9.91 -8.35 -4.78
C LYS A 124 10.84 -8.98 -3.76
N LYS A 125 11.01 -10.30 -3.89
CA LYS A 125 12.01 -11.10 -3.19
C LYS A 125 12.82 -11.85 -4.24
N GLU A 126 14.13 -11.67 -4.25
CA GLU A 126 15.03 -12.36 -5.20
C GLU A 126 14.54 -12.23 -6.66
N GLY A 127 14.05 -11.04 -7.02
CA GLY A 127 13.52 -10.72 -8.35
C GLY A 127 12.09 -11.17 -8.64
N LYS A 128 11.46 -11.98 -7.78
CA LYS A 128 10.08 -12.45 -7.94
C LYS A 128 9.10 -11.51 -7.24
N VAL A 129 7.95 -11.23 -7.86
CA VAL A 129 6.89 -10.44 -7.22
C VAL A 129 6.25 -11.26 -6.11
N VAL A 130 6.25 -10.71 -4.90
CA VAL A 130 5.67 -11.33 -3.69
C VAL A 130 4.46 -10.59 -3.17
N GLY A 131 4.24 -9.36 -3.64
CA GLY A 131 3.14 -8.53 -3.19
C GLY A 131 2.87 -7.37 -4.13
N ILE A 132 1.60 -6.98 -4.20
CA ILE A 132 1.15 -5.77 -4.91
C ILE A 132 0.21 -5.02 -3.98
N SER A 133 0.43 -3.73 -3.80
CA SER A 133 -0.47 -2.87 -3.05
C SER A 133 -0.80 -1.61 -3.82
N LYS A 134 -2.07 -1.45 -4.16
CA LYS A 134 -2.64 -0.23 -4.74
C LYS A 134 -3.07 0.69 -3.60
N ILE A 135 -2.72 1.98 -3.68
CA ILE A 135 -2.95 2.97 -2.62
C ILE A 135 -3.58 4.23 -3.23
N CYS A 136 -4.68 4.67 -2.63
CA CYS A 136 -5.31 5.95 -2.90
C CYS A 136 -5.17 6.81 -1.66
N PHE A 137 -4.17 7.71 -1.66
CA PHE A 137 -3.92 8.61 -0.52
C PHE A 137 -5.12 9.54 -0.27
N ASP A 138 -5.78 10.00 -1.34
CA ASP A 138 -6.96 10.87 -1.24
C ASP A 138 -8.17 10.22 -0.59
N CYS A 139 -8.32 8.89 -0.68
CA CYS A 139 -9.46 8.15 -0.12
C CYS A 139 -9.10 7.38 1.16
N LEU A 140 -7.81 7.32 1.51
CA LEU A 140 -7.27 6.41 2.53
C LEU A 140 -7.70 4.96 2.26
N GLU A 141 -7.69 4.58 0.99
CA GLU A 141 -8.10 3.26 0.53
C GLU A 141 -6.92 2.49 -0.03
N HIS A 142 -6.99 1.16 0.11
CA HIS A 142 -5.96 0.27 -0.40
C HIS A 142 -6.54 -1.01 -0.98
N HIS A 143 -5.80 -1.62 -1.90
CA HIS A 143 -6.06 -2.98 -2.34
C HIS A 143 -4.74 -3.74 -2.45
N THR A 144 -4.61 -4.78 -1.64
CA THR A 144 -3.35 -5.51 -1.45
C THR A 144 -3.54 -6.99 -1.75
N ILE A 145 -2.68 -7.55 -2.61
CA ILE A 145 -2.65 -8.99 -2.92
C ILE A 145 -1.27 -9.60 -2.66
N GLY A 146 -1.23 -10.93 -2.52
CA GLY A 146 0.00 -11.71 -2.27
C GLY A 146 0.35 -11.90 -0.80
N SER A 147 -0.34 -11.21 0.11
CA SER A 147 -0.10 -11.38 1.54
C SER A 147 -0.87 -12.58 2.11
N LYS A 148 -0.25 -13.29 3.05
CA LYS A 148 -0.91 -14.30 3.90
C LYS A 148 -1.47 -13.68 5.20
N ARG A 149 -1.27 -12.38 5.42
CA ARG A 149 -1.71 -11.64 6.59
C ARG A 149 -3.04 -10.97 6.35
N ASN A 150 -3.74 -10.62 7.42
CA ASN A 150 -4.91 -9.75 7.30
C ASN A 150 -4.47 -8.32 6.95
N THR A 151 -4.82 -7.87 5.76
CA THR A 151 -4.51 -6.52 5.27
C THR A 151 -5.63 -5.52 5.53
N LYS A 152 -6.83 -5.97 5.93
CA LYS A 152 -8.05 -5.15 6.07
C LYS A 152 -7.89 -3.92 6.97
N HIS A 153 -6.96 -4.00 7.92
CA HIS A 153 -6.74 -2.99 8.94
C HIS A 153 -5.55 -2.06 8.63
N PHE A 154 -4.99 -2.13 7.42
CA PHE A 154 -3.99 -1.17 6.98
C PHE A 154 -4.55 0.25 7.03
N GLY A 155 -3.82 1.19 7.62
CA GLY A 155 -4.27 2.57 7.83
C GLY A 155 -4.65 2.89 9.28
N SER A 156 -4.95 1.87 10.11
CA SER A 156 -5.38 2.03 11.51
C SER A 156 -4.36 2.69 12.45
N ASN A 157 -3.09 2.79 12.06
CA ASN A 157 -2.01 3.42 12.82
C ASN A 157 -1.23 4.42 11.95
N ASN A 158 -1.97 5.29 11.25
CA ASN A 158 -1.43 6.36 10.40
C ASN A 158 -0.51 5.85 9.27
N GLU A 159 -0.70 4.61 8.80
CA GLU A 159 0.13 4.03 7.75
C GLU A 159 0.12 4.86 6.46
N PHE A 160 -1.03 5.41 6.06
CA PHE A 160 -1.13 6.27 4.87
C PHE A 160 -0.19 7.47 4.98
N LYS A 161 -0.27 8.23 6.08
CA LYS A 161 0.59 9.40 6.32
C LYS A 161 2.06 9.04 6.42
N LYS A 162 2.40 7.93 7.09
CA LYS A 162 3.78 7.42 7.14
C LYS A 162 4.29 7.09 5.73
N LEU A 163 3.44 6.48 4.92
CA LEU A 163 3.77 6.08 3.56
C LEU A 163 3.95 7.29 2.63
N GLU A 164 3.09 8.32 2.73
CA GLU A 164 3.24 9.60 2.02
C GLU A 164 4.60 10.24 2.29
N ILE A 165 4.99 10.34 3.56
CA ILE A 165 6.28 10.88 3.99
C ILE A 165 7.43 10.04 3.41
N LEU A 166 7.34 8.71 3.51
CA LEU A 166 8.38 7.79 3.04
C LEU A 166 8.63 7.97 1.54
N VAL A 167 7.57 8.12 0.75
CA VAL A 167 7.66 8.23 -0.72
C VAL A 167 7.75 9.67 -1.24
N GLY A 168 7.66 10.67 -0.35
CA GLY A 168 7.66 12.08 -0.71
C GLY A 168 6.45 12.45 -1.57
N TRP A 169 5.27 11.90 -1.26
CA TRP A 169 4.04 12.25 -1.97
C TRP A 169 3.61 13.66 -1.58
N SER A 170 3.36 14.51 -2.57
CA SER A 170 2.98 15.91 -2.38
C SER A 170 1.87 16.35 -3.34
N ASP A 171 1.08 15.41 -3.89
CA ASP A 171 -0.09 15.76 -4.70
C ASP A 171 -1.25 16.18 -3.78
N SER A 172 -1.01 17.19 -2.95
CA SER A 172 -2.01 17.81 -2.10
C SER A 172 -2.59 19.05 -2.82
N HIS A 173 -3.76 18.85 -3.42
CA HIS A 173 -4.80 19.86 -3.69
C HIS A 173 -4.44 20.97 -4.70
#